data_AF-A0A357M315-F1
#
_entry.id   AF-A0A357M315-F1
#
_cell.length_a   1.000
_cell.length_b   1.000
_cell.length_c   1.000
_cell.angle_alpha   90.00
_cell.angle_beta   90.00
_cell.angle_gamma   90.00
#
_symmetry.space_group_name_H-M   'P 1'
#
loop_
_entity.id
_entity.type
_entity.pdbx_description
1 polymer ?
#
loop_
_entity_poly.entity_id
_entity_poly.type
_entity_poly.pdbx_seq_one_letter_code
_entity_poly.pdbx_strand_id
1 'polypeptide(L)' 'NILIRDSKLKVKSQIQGDQIRVTGKSRDDLQQIIQILRKADLPLDLQFNNLK' A
#
# COMPACT_ATOMS: atom_id res chain seq x y z
N ASN A 1 2.72 7.28 -2.05
CA ASN A 1 2.75 6.66 -3.39
C ASN A 1 4.15 6.11 -3.73
N ILE A 2 5.21 6.90 -3.52
CA ILE A 2 6.61 6.52 -3.85
C ILE A 2 7.01 5.15 -3.25
N LEU A 3 6.82 4.93 -1.95
CA LEU A 3 7.12 3.65 -1.27
C LEU A 3 6.45 2.42 -1.89
N ILE A 4 5.23 2.55 -2.41
CA ILE A 4 4.51 1.43 -3.03
C ILE A 4 5.13 1.08 -4.39
N ARG A 5 5.55 2.10 -5.16
CA ARG A 5 6.20 1.90 -6.47
C ARG A 5 7.62 1.35 -6.31
N ASP A 6 8.34 1.79 -5.28
CA ASP A 6 9.71 1.36 -5.00
C ASP A 6 9.80 -0.08 -4.47
N SER A 7 8.70 -0.60 -3.91
CA SER A 7 8.64 -1.99 -3.42
C SER A 7 8.89 -3.05 -4.48
N LYS A 8 8.84 -2.69 -5.79
CA LYS A 8 8.92 -3.60 -6.95
C LYS A 8 7.87 -4.74 -6.96
N LEU A 9 6.89 -4.68 -6.06
CA LEU A 9 5.82 -5.66 -5.98
C LEU A 9 4.83 -5.48 -7.13
N LYS A 10 4.17 -6.57 -7.54
CA LYS A 10 3.22 -6.58 -8.66
C LYS A 10 1.85 -6.03 -8.25
N VAL A 11 1.86 -4.83 -7.68
CA VAL A 11 0.67 -4.09 -7.28
C VAL A 11 0.54 -2.80 -8.07
N LYS A 12 -0.68 -2.27 -8.15
CA LYS A 12 -0.98 -0.96 -8.69
C LYS A 12 -1.49 -0.06 -7.57
N SER A 13 -0.92 1.12 -7.44
CA SER A 13 -1.45 2.20 -6.61
C SER A 13 -2.21 3.21 -7.49
N GLN A 14 -3.37 3.65 -7.02
CA GLN A 14 -4.13 4.76 -7.58
C GLN A 14 -4.42 5.77 -6.48
N ILE A 15 -4.27 7.06 -6.79
CA ILE A 15 -4.65 8.16 -5.91
C ILE A 15 -6.11 8.53 -6.24
N GLN A 16 -6.99 8.53 -5.23
CA GLN A 16 -8.40 8.89 -5.32
C GLN A 16 -8.67 10.04 -4.33
N GLY A 17 -8.48 11.27 -4.79
CA GLY A 17 -8.50 12.45 -3.91
C GLY A 17 -7.45 12.29 -2.82
N ASP A 18 -7.91 12.21 -1.56
CA ASP A 18 -7.06 12.13 -0.38
C ASP A 18 -6.72 10.68 0.03
N GLN A 19 -7.26 9.68 -0.69
CA GLN A 19 -7.02 8.26 -0.40
C GLN A 19 -6.14 7.61 -1.46
N ILE A 20 -5.37 6.59 -1.04
CA ILE A 20 -4.57 5.77 -1.96
C ILE A 20 -5.16 4.36 -1.97
N ARG A 21 -5.68 3.94 -3.12
CA ARG A 21 -6.13 2.56 -3.36
C ARG A 21 -4.96 1.73 -3.88
N VAL A 22 -4.70 0.60 -3.24
CA VAL A 22 -3.70 -0.38 -3.67
C VAL A 22 -4.41 -1.66 -4.10
N THR A 23 -4.15 -2.11 -5.33
CA THR A 23 -4.72 -3.33 -5.90
C THR A 23 -3.60 -4.26 -6.34
N GLY A 24 -3.63 -5.52 -5.90
CA GLY A 24 -2.63 -6.53 -6.23
C GLY A 24 -3.29 -7.84 -6.65
N LYS A 25 -2.58 -8.65 -7.45
CA LYS A 25 -3.05 -10.02 -7.78
C LYS A 25 -2.75 -11.02 -6.67
N SER A 26 -1.68 -10.80 -5.91
CA SER A 26 -1.26 -11.64 -4.80
C SER A 26 -1.62 -11.00 -3.46
N ARG A 27 -2.18 -11.79 -2.56
CA ARG A 27 -2.47 -11.34 -1.19
C ARG A 27 -1.19 -11.14 -0.39
N ASP A 28 -0.14 -11.91 -0.69
CA ASP A 28 1.16 -11.80 -0.01
C ASP A 28 1.85 -10.49 -0.35
N ASP A 29 1.79 -10.06 -1.62
CA ASP A 29 2.33 -8.77 -2.07
C ASP A 29 1.62 -7.60 -1.36
N LEU A 30 0.29 -7.69 -1.22
CA LEU A 30 -0.50 -6.70 -0.49
C LEU A 30 -0.11 -6.64 0.99
N GLN A 31 0.07 -7.79 1.63
CA GLN A 31 0.50 -7.86 3.04
C GLN A 31 1.92 -7.33 3.23
N GLN A 32 2.86 -7.62 2.32
CA GLN A 32 4.22 -7.07 2.38
C GLN A 32 4.23 -5.54 2.32
N ILE A 33 3.41 -4.94 1.45
CA ILE A 33 3.31 -3.47 1.36
C ILE A 33 2.77 -2.88 2.65
N ILE A 34 1.77 -3.49 3.25
CA ILE A 34 1.22 -3.04 4.53
C ILE A 34 2.32 -3.06 5.60
N GLN A 35 3.14 -4.11 5.64
CA GLN A 35 4.27 -4.18 6.57
C GLN A 35 5.33 -3.11 6.28
N ILE A 36 5.69 -2.90 5.02
CA ILE A 36 6.65 -1.84 4.63
C ILE A 36 6.11 -0.47 5.03
N LEU A 37 4.83 -0.20 4.77
CA LEU A 37 4.19 1.06 5.12
C LEU A 37 4.03 1.27 6.62
N ARG A 38 3.81 0.20 7.40
CA ARG A 38 3.80 0.25 8.87
C ARG A 38 5.20 0.43 9.48
N LYS A 39 6.23 -0.10 8.81
CA LYS A 39 7.64 0.06 9.22
C LYS A 39 8.23 1.38 8.75
N ALA A 40 7.72 1.92 7.65
CA ALA A 40 8.02 3.27 7.24
C ALA A 40 7.44 4.19 8.30
N ASP A 41 8.30 4.97 8.93
CA ASP A 41 7.97 5.87 10.03
C ASP A 41 7.20 7.08 9.48
N LEU A 42 5.99 6.82 9.00
CA LEU A 42 5.13 7.79 8.39
C LEU A 42 4.37 8.53 9.51
N PRO A 43 4.39 9.87 9.53
CA PRO A 43 3.73 10.66 10.57
C PRO A 43 2.19 10.67 10.43
N LEU A 44 1.62 9.75 9.66
CA LEU A 44 0.21 9.68 9.32
C LEU A 44 -0.35 8.32 9.72
N ASP A 45 -1.48 8.30 10.40
CA ASP A 45 -2.19 7.05 10.72
C ASP A 45 -2.69 6.38 9.44
N LEU A 46 -2.03 5.29 9.07
CA LEU A 46 -2.39 4.49 7.90
C LEU A 46 -3.53 3.55 8.24
N GLN A 47 -4.70 3.81 7.66
CA GLN A 47 -5.84 2.90 7.71
C GLN A 47 -5.89 2.04 6.44
N PHE A 48 -5.98 0.72 6.63
CA PHE A 48 -6.10 -0.25 5.55
C PHE A 48 -7.49 -0.87 5.58
N ASN A 49 -8.37 -0.37 4.73
CA ASN A 49 -9.78 -0.75 4.61
C ASN A 49 -10.05 -1.43 3.25
N ASN A 50 -10.97 -2.40 3.23
CA ASN A 50 -11.31 -3.26 2.06
C ASN A 50 -10.20 -4.22 1.58
N LEU A 51 -9.65 -5.04 2.48
CA LEU A 51 -8.87 -6.24 2.11
C LEU A 51 -9.83 -7.32 1.60
N LYS A 52 -10.12 -7.34 0.29
CA LYS A 52 -10.79 -8.46 -0.38
C LYS A 52 -9.79 -9.27 -1.18
#